data_AF-A0A969IJW6-F1
#
_entry.id   AF-A0A969IJW6-F1
#
_cell.length_a   1.000
_cell.length_b   1.000
_cell.length_c   1.000
_cell.angle_alpha   90.00
_cell.angle_beta   90.00
_cell.angle_gamma   90.00
#
_symmetry.space_group_name_H-M   'P 1'
#
loop_
_entity.id
_entity.type
_entity.pdbx_description
1 polymer ?
#
loop_
_entity_poly.entity_id
_entity_poly.type
_entity_poly.pdbx_seq_one_letter_code
_entity_poly.pdbx_strand_id
1 'polypeptide(L)'
;MSLVNQPIAPSGESAKDIRIHSKETMVDDLAFFGRKVGPRRRTSSSQPRTHKEIENFCLRRLLMAMAQSDKHPLKFPVTVQAPVAGNKLPDFLLKSGDGTVIGVEVTAAGHADWHTWLSKTETSAGGTAHLLPGDGYSPEGLRKLLFGDIKKAIVEKLRILQSGGYSKAPLSDLLLYANSEGGATADEDDRTFVVDFLCQNRTEIEKGSLVFRKYHLIFGDIVFIDLFGQRERIDVSVLHGDDWSNWLQIQAEHLRNRSFNELDASNLADELESMARADRVRLAHSVRELLQNLLRWSLRDHERNADLKDMIDAYRDDVEEVLSENPSLEEHLFDLLKEQFDRARRKLATSSWAKKNAISEAEIPSTCPFRVDDLRDPGFLPG
;
A
#
# COMPACT_ATOMS: atom_id res chain seq x y z
N MET A 1 33.37 -33.55 30.85
CA MET A 1 32.12 -32.80 31.11
C MET A 1 31.78 -32.06 29.83
N SER A 2 30.63 -32.40 29.27
CA SER A 2 30.23 -32.15 27.89
C SER A 2 29.87 -30.68 27.67
N LEU A 3 30.46 -30.06 26.64
CA LEU A 3 29.91 -28.87 26.00
C LEU A 3 28.58 -29.29 25.36
N VAL A 4 27.48 -28.74 25.86
CA VAL A 4 26.14 -28.96 25.30
C VAL A 4 26.05 -28.13 24.03
N ASN A 5 26.08 -28.81 22.89
CA ASN A 5 25.65 -28.29 21.59
C ASN A 5 24.25 -27.71 21.74
N GLN A 6 24.12 -26.39 21.71
CA GLN A 6 22.86 -25.77 21.34
C GLN A 6 22.63 -26.06 19.85
N PRO A 7 21.46 -26.57 19.44
CA PRO A 7 21.17 -26.76 18.02
C PRO A 7 21.09 -25.37 17.39
N ILE A 8 22.02 -25.10 16.48
CA ILE A 8 21.91 -24.02 15.49
C ILE A 8 20.59 -24.27 14.77
N ALA A 9 19.65 -23.34 14.91
CA ALA A 9 18.40 -23.38 14.16
C ALA A 9 18.73 -23.50 12.66
N PRO A 10 18.09 -24.42 11.91
CA PRO A 10 18.40 -24.59 10.51
C PRO A 10 18.07 -23.30 9.76
N SER A 11 19.11 -22.63 9.27
CA SER A 11 19.02 -21.58 8.26
C SER A 11 18.46 -22.20 6.98
N GLY A 12 17.15 -22.10 6.80
CA GLY A 12 16.45 -22.66 5.64
C GLY A 12 15.01 -23.00 5.98
N GLU A 13 14.15 -21.99 6.15
CA GLU A 13 12.72 -22.22 5.99
C GLU A 13 12.46 -22.63 4.53
N SER A 14 12.25 -23.93 4.29
CA SER A 14 11.53 -24.35 3.10
C SER A 14 10.15 -23.68 3.17
N ALA A 15 9.84 -22.81 2.21
CA ALA A 15 8.54 -22.17 2.11
C ALA A 15 7.46 -23.25 2.18
N LYS A 16 6.66 -23.26 3.25
CA LYS A 16 5.54 -24.20 3.38
C LYS A 16 4.58 -23.93 2.23
N ASP A 17 4.19 -24.99 1.53
CA ASP A 17 3.13 -24.92 0.53
C ASP A 17 1.86 -24.34 1.15
N ILE A 18 1.21 -23.41 0.45
CA ILE A 18 -0.03 -22.79 0.91
C ILE A 18 -1.20 -23.51 0.27
N ARG A 19 -2.11 -24.02 1.09
CA ARG A 19 -3.27 -24.75 0.64
C ARG A 19 -4.52 -23.91 0.83
N ILE A 20 -5.21 -23.67 -0.28
CA ILE A 20 -6.48 -22.96 -0.37
C ILE A 20 -7.57 -24.01 -0.53
N HIS A 21 -8.43 -24.15 0.46
CA HIS A 21 -9.40 -25.24 0.57
C HIS A 21 -10.66 -24.97 -0.25
N SER A 22 -11.21 -23.76 -0.18
CA SER A 22 -12.38 -23.35 -0.94
C SER A 22 -12.38 -21.85 -1.20
N LYS A 23 -13.39 -21.36 -1.93
CA LYS A 23 -13.61 -19.91 -2.13
C LYS A 23 -13.91 -19.21 -0.80
N GLU A 24 -14.68 -19.86 0.06
CA GLU A 24 -15.16 -19.33 1.34
C GLU A 24 -14.03 -19.21 2.35
N THR A 25 -13.12 -20.19 2.41
CA THR A 25 -11.97 -20.18 3.32
C THR A 25 -10.76 -19.46 2.74
N MET A 26 -10.81 -19.03 1.47
CA MET A 26 -9.65 -18.52 0.74
C MET A 26 -8.93 -17.37 1.46
N VAL A 27 -9.69 -16.46 2.07
CA VAL A 27 -9.11 -15.33 2.80
C VAL A 27 -8.26 -15.84 3.97
N ASP A 28 -8.79 -16.78 4.74
CA ASP A 28 -8.13 -17.38 5.90
C ASP A 28 -6.98 -18.30 5.49
N ASP A 29 -7.15 -19.10 4.43
CA ASP A 29 -6.09 -19.95 3.88
C ASP A 29 -4.89 -19.14 3.37
N LEU A 30 -5.17 -17.92 2.88
CA LEU A 30 -4.15 -16.96 2.48
C LEU A 30 -3.76 -16.03 3.65
N ALA A 31 -4.04 -16.39 4.92
CA ALA A 31 -3.83 -15.53 6.10
C ALA A 31 -2.48 -14.81 6.14
N PHE A 32 -1.42 -15.53 5.76
CA PHE A 32 -0.05 -15.04 5.83
C PHE A 32 0.56 -14.85 4.44
N PHE A 33 -0.15 -15.23 3.38
CA PHE A 33 0.36 -15.17 2.01
C PHE A 33 -0.08 -13.90 1.29
N GLY A 34 0.90 -13.02 1.02
CA GLY A 34 0.73 -11.83 0.20
C GLY A 34 -0.29 -10.82 0.73
N ARG A 35 -0.72 -10.91 2.01
CA ARG A 35 -1.77 -10.07 2.63
C ARG A 35 -1.39 -8.61 2.68
N LYS A 36 -0.16 -8.34 3.09
CA LYS A 36 0.38 -7.00 3.24
C LYS A 36 1.87 -7.07 3.03
N VAL A 37 2.35 -6.05 2.35
CA VAL A 37 3.68 -5.53 2.61
C VAL A 37 3.36 -4.15 3.19
N GLY A 38 3.08 -3.99 4.48
CA GLY A 38 2.53 -2.72 5.00
C GLY A 38 3.36 -1.47 4.60
N PRO A 39 2.82 -0.24 4.73
CA PRO A 39 3.56 0.95 4.34
C PRO A 39 4.82 1.09 5.22
N ARG A 40 6.00 0.77 4.68
CA ARG A 40 7.27 1.23 5.28
C ARG A 40 7.34 2.73 5.07
N ARG A 41 6.81 3.52 6.01
CA ARG A 41 7.13 4.94 6.06
C ARG A 41 8.63 5.05 6.31
N ARG A 42 9.43 5.28 5.24
CA ARG A 42 10.88 5.58 5.24
C ARG A 42 11.35 6.12 6.59
N THR A 43 11.71 5.22 7.49
CA THR A 43 12.68 5.50 8.54
C THR A 43 14.02 5.06 7.97
N SER A 44 15.11 5.67 8.42
CA SER A 44 16.47 5.31 8.00
C SER A 44 16.85 3.85 8.32
N SER A 45 15.99 3.09 9.02
CA SER A 45 16.22 1.72 9.48
C SER A 45 15.39 0.64 8.76
N SER A 46 14.41 1.00 7.90
CA SER A 46 13.56 0.00 7.25
C SER A 46 14.22 -0.53 5.96
N GLN A 47 14.65 -1.80 5.95
CA GLN A 47 15.16 -2.49 4.75
C GLN A 47 14.16 -2.43 3.55
N PRO A 48 14.62 -2.45 2.29
CA PRO A 48 13.73 -2.57 1.14
C PRO A 48 13.02 -3.94 1.13
N ARG A 49 11.81 -3.99 0.56
CA ARG A 49 11.09 -5.25 0.31
C ARG A 49 11.93 -6.18 -0.56
N THR A 50 11.90 -7.45 -0.23
CA THR A 50 12.48 -8.50 -1.07
C THR A 50 11.65 -8.69 -2.33
N HIS A 51 12.28 -9.20 -3.39
CA HIS A 51 11.57 -9.54 -4.62
C HIS A 51 10.46 -10.57 -4.38
N LYS A 52 10.67 -11.52 -3.45
CA LYS A 52 9.71 -12.59 -3.18
C LYS A 52 8.44 -12.09 -2.49
N GLU A 53 8.54 -11.12 -1.59
CA GLU A 53 7.37 -10.51 -0.95
C GLU A 53 6.46 -9.82 -1.98
N ILE A 54 7.07 -9.20 -3.00
CA ILE A 54 6.37 -8.55 -4.11
C ILE A 54 5.63 -9.57 -4.97
N GLU A 55 6.32 -10.64 -5.35
CA GLU A 55 5.72 -11.75 -6.10
C GLU A 55 4.52 -12.37 -5.36
N ASN A 56 4.67 -12.64 -4.06
CA ASN A 56 3.61 -13.20 -3.22
C ASN A 56 2.38 -12.28 -3.17
N PHE A 57 2.60 -10.97 -3.07
CA PHE A 57 1.55 -9.96 -3.06
C PHE A 57 0.77 -9.89 -4.37
N CYS A 58 1.47 -9.97 -5.51
CA CYS A 58 0.84 -10.04 -6.83
C CYS A 58 0.04 -11.34 -6.99
N LEU A 59 0.61 -12.48 -6.60
CA LEU A 59 -0.06 -13.77 -6.72
C LEU A 59 -1.33 -13.82 -5.86
N ARG A 60 -1.31 -13.28 -4.63
CA ARG A 60 -2.51 -13.19 -3.80
C ARG A 60 -3.66 -12.50 -4.54
N ARG A 61 -3.40 -11.34 -5.17
CA ARG A 61 -4.43 -10.59 -5.91
C ARG A 61 -4.98 -11.37 -7.08
N LEU A 62 -4.11 -12.05 -7.84
CA LEU A 62 -4.56 -12.90 -8.93
C LEU A 62 -5.47 -14.02 -8.41
N LEU A 63 -5.08 -14.71 -7.33
CA LEU A 63 -5.89 -15.79 -6.74
C LEU A 63 -7.23 -15.27 -6.23
N MET A 64 -7.23 -14.12 -5.54
CA MET A 64 -8.45 -13.46 -5.07
C MET A 64 -9.38 -13.09 -6.22
N ALA A 65 -8.82 -12.54 -7.30
CA ALA A 65 -9.58 -12.21 -8.49
C ALA A 65 -10.15 -13.48 -9.16
N MET A 66 -9.33 -14.51 -9.39
CA MET A 66 -9.77 -15.76 -10.01
C MET A 66 -10.84 -16.51 -9.21
N ALA A 67 -10.86 -16.38 -7.88
CA ALA A 67 -11.95 -16.95 -7.06
C ALA A 67 -13.29 -16.21 -7.22
N GLN A 68 -13.27 -14.95 -7.64
CA GLN A 68 -14.48 -14.18 -7.97
C GLN A 68 -14.88 -14.28 -9.44
N SER A 69 -13.98 -14.77 -10.30
CA SER A 69 -14.20 -14.92 -11.72
C SER A 69 -15.13 -16.10 -12.03
N ASP A 70 -16.25 -15.81 -12.68
CA ASP A 70 -17.12 -16.85 -13.25
C ASP A 70 -16.51 -17.47 -14.52
N LYS A 71 -15.65 -16.73 -15.22
CA LYS A 71 -15.02 -17.16 -16.49
C LYS A 71 -13.72 -17.93 -16.28
N HIS A 72 -13.06 -17.75 -15.14
CA HIS A 72 -11.75 -18.31 -14.81
C HIS A 72 -11.70 -18.86 -13.38
N PRO A 73 -12.65 -19.74 -13.01
CA PRO A 73 -12.75 -20.21 -11.64
C PRO A 73 -11.52 -21.02 -11.22
N LEU A 74 -11.07 -20.80 -9.99
CA LEU A 74 -10.11 -21.69 -9.34
C LEU A 74 -10.74 -23.06 -9.06
N LYS A 75 -10.00 -24.11 -9.36
CA LYS A 75 -10.41 -25.49 -9.09
C LYS A 75 -9.87 -25.93 -7.73
N PHE A 76 -10.65 -25.67 -6.70
CA PHE A 76 -10.30 -25.99 -5.33
C PHE A 76 -10.24 -27.51 -5.05
N PRO A 77 -9.42 -27.96 -4.08
CA PRO A 77 -8.42 -27.16 -3.37
C PRO A 77 -7.25 -26.77 -4.30
N VAL A 78 -6.66 -25.59 -4.07
CA VAL A 78 -5.47 -25.12 -4.80
C VAL A 78 -4.29 -25.10 -3.85
N THR A 79 -3.18 -25.70 -4.24
CA THR A 79 -1.90 -25.61 -3.51
C THR A 79 -0.95 -24.70 -4.27
N VAL A 80 -0.47 -23.64 -3.61
CA VAL A 80 0.58 -22.75 -4.09
C VAL A 80 1.91 -23.29 -3.59
N GLN A 81 2.82 -23.62 -4.51
CA GLN A 81 4.17 -24.06 -4.21
C GLN A 81 5.15 -23.03 -4.74
N ALA A 82 6.06 -22.55 -3.87
CA ALA A 82 7.23 -21.81 -4.32
C ALA A 82 8.23 -22.83 -4.90
N PRO A 83 8.74 -22.64 -6.11
CA PRO A 83 9.69 -23.57 -6.71
C PRO A 83 10.93 -23.69 -5.84
N VAL A 84 11.40 -24.92 -5.63
CA VAL A 84 12.73 -25.17 -5.07
C VAL A 84 13.76 -24.59 -6.04
N ALA A 85 14.73 -23.85 -5.52
CA ALA A 85 15.76 -23.16 -6.31
C ALA A 85 16.30 -24.06 -7.44
N GLY A 86 16.01 -23.68 -8.68
CA GLY A 86 16.36 -24.46 -9.86
C GLY A 86 16.06 -23.71 -11.15
N ASN A 87 17.00 -23.74 -12.08
CA ASN A 87 16.84 -23.13 -13.40
C ASN A 87 15.64 -23.75 -14.15
N LYS A 88 14.80 -22.90 -14.76
CA LYS A 88 13.65 -23.23 -15.66
C LYS A 88 12.29 -23.57 -15.01
N LEU A 89 12.00 -23.05 -13.82
CA LEU A 89 10.63 -23.01 -13.26
C LEU A 89 10.14 -21.55 -13.18
N PRO A 90 8.83 -21.31 -13.31
CA PRO A 90 8.22 -20.00 -13.05
C PRO A 90 8.13 -19.74 -11.55
N ASP A 91 7.91 -18.49 -11.12
CA ASP A 91 7.95 -18.08 -9.69
C ASP A 91 7.03 -18.84 -8.74
N PHE A 92 5.92 -19.41 -9.26
CA PHE A 92 4.97 -20.22 -8.51
C PHE A 92 4.44 -21.39 -9.33
N LEU A 93 4.07 -22.46 -8.63
CA LEU A 93 3.28 -23.56 -9.18
C LEU A 93 1.93 -23.62 -8.44
N LEU A 94 0.84 -23.57 -9.19
CA LEU A 94 -0.52 -23.75 -8.72
C LEU A 94 -0.97 -25.16 -9.06
N LYS A 95 -1.18 -25.99 -8.03
CA LYS A 95 -1.72 -27.34 -8.17
C LYS A 95 -3.18 -27.38 -7.76
N SER A 96 -4.06 -27.63 -8.72
CA SER A 96 -5.50 -27.78 -8.49
C SER A 96 -5.85 -29.18 -7.98
N GLY A 97 -7.02 -29.32 -7.37
CA GLY A 97 -7.51 -30.57 -6.78
C GLY A 97 -7.66 -31.72 -7.79
N ASP A 98 -7.89 -31.39 -9.06
CA ASP A 98 -7.96 -32.34 -10.17
C ASP A 98 -6.58 -32.81 -10.69
N GLY A 99 -5.49 -32.35 -10.06
CA GLY A 99 -4.12 -32.67 -10.44
C GLY A 99 -3.52 -31.76 -11.51
N THR A 100 -4.26 -30.78 -12.02
CA THR A 100 -3.74 -29.77 -12.96
C THR A 100 -2.65 -28.93 -12.28
N VAL A 101 -1.49 -28.79 -12.93
CA VAL A 101 -0.40 -27.92 -12.47
C VAL A 101 -0.19 -26.79 -13.47
N ILE A 102 -0.22 -25.56 -12.97
CA ILE A 102 -0.05 -24.33 -13.75
C ILE A 102 1.10 -23.54 -13.15
N GLY A 103 2.05 -23.13 -13.98
CA GLY A 103 3.07 -22.17 -13.60
C GLY A 103 2.52 -20.74 -13.59
N VAL A 104 2.97 -19.90 -12.67
CA VAL A 104 2.72 -18.46 -12.71
C VAL A 104 4.05 -17.74 -12.58
N GLU A 105 4.44 -17.06 -13.66
CA GLU A 105 5.59 -16.18 -13.69
C GLU A 105 5.14 -14.75 -13.39
N VAL A 106 5.78 -14.07 -12.46
CA VAL A 106 5.44 -12.70 -12.08
C VAL A 106 6.50 -11.76 -12.64
N THR A 107 6.06 -10.65 -13.26
CA THR A 107 7.01 -9.68 -13.82
C THR A 107 6.54 -8.24 -13.68
N ALA A 108 7.49 -7.36 -13.40
CA ALA A 108 7.27 -5.92 -13.43
C ALA A 108 7.15 -5.43 -14.87
N ALA A 109 6.24 -4.48 -15.09
CA ALA A 109 6.15 -3.65 -16.28
C ALA A 109 6.22 -2.18 -15.86
N GLY A 110 7.40 -1.55 -15.96
CA GLY A 110 7.62 -0.14 -15.63
C GLY A 110 9.09 0.21 -15.36
N HIS A 111 9.45 1.49 -15.49
CA HIS A 111 10.85 1.94 -15.47
C HIS A 111 11.46 2.17 -14.06
N ALA A 112 10.67 2.51 -13.01
CA ALA A 112 11.16 2.58 -11.61
C ALA A 112 10.08 2.64 -10.48
N ASP A 113 8.79 2.49 -10.77
CA ASP A 113 7.74 3.11 -9.94
C ASP A 113 6.94 2.16 -9.02
N TRP A 114 7.40 0.92 -8.88
CA TRP A 114 6.71 -0.11 -8.09
C TRP A 114 6.66 0.20 -6.59
N HIS A 115 7.76 0.69 -6.01
CA HIS A 115 7.78 1.04 -4.59
C HIS A 115 6.79 2.17 -4.25
N THR A 116 6.57 3.08 -5.19
CA THR A 116 5.60 4.17 -5.07
C THR A 116 4.17 3.68 -5.18
N TRP A 117 3.91 2.70 -6.06
CA TRP A 117 2.61 2.03 -6.15
C TRP A 117 2.19 1.42 -4.83
N LEU A 118 3.03 0.53 -4.28
CA LEU A 118 2.79 -0.14 -3.00
C LEU A 118 2.51 0.89 -1.90
N SER A 119 3.35 1.94 -1.84
CA SER A 119 3.19 2.99 -0.83
C SER A 119 1.85 3.73 -0.92
N LYS A 120 1.23 3.85 -2.11
CA LYS A 120 -0.04 4.57 -2.30
C LYS A 120 -1.26 3.66 -2.12
N THR A 121 -1.23 2.44 -2.65
CA THR A 121 -2.31 1.46 -2.48
C THR A 121 -2.47 1.04 -1.02
N GLU A 122 -1.38 1.04 -0.24
CA GLU A 122 -1.39 0.69 1.19
C GLU A 122 -1.87 1.82 2.12
N THR A 123 -1.80 3.09 1.70
CA THR A 123 -2.19 4.25 2.52
C THR A 123 -3.60 4.78 2.24
N SER A 124 -4.27 4.31 1.20
CA SER A 124 -5.53 4.89 0.73
C SER A 124 -6.74 4.23 1.39
N ALA A 125 -6.99 4.57 2.66
CA ALA A 125 -8.32 4.44 3.23
C ALA A 125 -9.16 5.63 2.73
N GLY A 126 -9.91 5.44 1.65
CA GLY A 126 -10.72 6.50 1.05
C GLY A 126 -9.98 7.31 -0.02
N GLY A 127 -10.71 7.64 -1.08
CA GLY A 127 -10.17 8.14 -2.34
C GLY A 127 -9.40 9.47 -2.27
N THR A 128 -8.68 9.70 -3.37
CA THR A 128 -8.10 10.98 -3.83
C THR A 128 -6.91 11.53 -3.05
N ALA A 129 -5.71 11.06 -3.41
CA ALA A 129 -4.49 11.86 -3.23
C ALA A 129 -4.15 12.54 -4.57
N HIS A 130 -4.34 13.86 -4.63
CA HIS A 130 -3.95 14.72 -5.74
C HIS A 130 -2.46 14.55 -6.09
N LEU A 131 -2.16 14.34 -7.37
CA LEU A 131 -0.81 14.21 -7.93
C LEU A 131 -0.64 15.18 -9.10
N LEU A 132 0.26 16.14 -8.97
CA LEU A 132 0.97 16.76 -10.09
C LEU A 132 2.41 17.05 -9.66
N PRO A 133 3.43 16.71 -10.46
CA PRO A 133 4.56 17.60 -10.68
C PRO A 133 4.14 18.70 -11.66
N GLY A 134 4.62 19.92 -11.42
CA GLY A 134 4.16 21.15 -12.04
C GLY A 134 4.40 21.35 -13.55
N ASP A 135 4.78 20.33 -14.34
CA ASP A 135 4.92 20.46 -15.81
C ASP A 135 4.74 19.12 -16.56
N GLY A 136 3.55 18.91 -17.12
CA GLY A 136 3.27 18.37 -18.48
C GLY A 136 3.72 16.96 -18.92
N TYR A 137 2.77 16.02 -18.99
CA TYR A 137 2.65 15.06 -20.11
C TYR A 137 1.21 15.07 -20.64
N SER A 138 1.01 14.91 -21.95
CA SER A 138 -0.33 14.67 -22.49
C SER A 138 -0.79 13.23 -22.14
N PRO A 139 -2.09 13.00 -21.87
CA PRO A 139 -2.62 11.67 -21.57
C PRO A 139 -2.23 10.60 -22.61
N GLU A 140 -2.13 10.98 -23.89
CA GLU A 140 -1.71 10.09 -24.98
C GLU A 140 -0.23 9.67 -24.89
N GLY A 141 0.66 10.58 -24.46
CA GLY A 141 2.08 10.27 -24.29
C GLY A 141 2.33 9.26 -23.18
N LEU A 142 1.61 9.39 -22.05
CA LEU A 142 1.69 8.47 -20.93
C LEU A 142 1.12 7.08 -21.29
N ARG A 143 -0.01 7.02 -22.00
CA ARG A 143 -0.58 5.75 -22.52
C ARG A 143 0.42 4.98 -23.40
N LYS A 144 1.16 5.68 -24.27
CA LYS A 144 2.18 5.08 -25.15
C LYS A 144 3.38 4.54 -24.36
N LEU A 145 3.83 5.27 -23.33
CA LEU A 145 4.92 4.82 -22.45
C LEU A 145 4.53 3.55 -21.70
N LEU A 146 3.36 3.54 -21.07
CA LEU A 146 2.87 2.39 -20.31
C LEU A 146 2.67 1.15 -21.19
N PHE A 147 2.08 1.34 -22.37
CA PHE A 147 2.00 0.26 -23.37
C PHE A 147 3.40 -0.27 -23.72
N GLY A 148 4.36 0.63 -23.96
CA GLY A 148 5.75 0.28 -24.26
C GLY A 148 6.40 -0.57 -23.16
N ASP A 149 6.20 -0.20 -21.90
CA ASP A 149 6.75 -0.91 -20.75
C ASP A 149 6.13 -2.31 -20.58
N ILE A 150 4.80 -2.41 -20.67
CA ILE A 150 4.10 -3.70 -20.57
C ILE A 150 4.50 -4.61 -21.74
N LYS A 151 4.51 -4.07 -22.96
CA LYS A 151 4.96 -4.80 -24.16
C LYS A 151 6.38 -5.30 -23.99
N LYS A 152 7.30 -4.45 -23.51
CA LYS A 152 8.70 -4.81 -23.29
C LYS A 152 8.82 -5.95 -22.27
N ALA A 153 8.10 -5.88 -21.16
CA ALA A 153 8.10 -6.93 -20.14
C ALA A 153 7.59 -8.27 -20.69
N ILE A 154 6.49 -8.25 -21.46
CA ILE A 154 5.95 -9.44 -22.11
C ILE A 154 6.97 -10.05 -23.08
N VAL A 155 7.54 -9.23 -23.97
CA VAL A 155 8.49 -9.68 -24.99
C VAL A 155 9.74 -10.30 -24.36
N GLU A 156 10.24 -9.73 -23.25
CA GLU A 156 11.39 -10.30 -22.54
C GLU A 156 11.09 -11.68 -21.96
N LYS A 157 9.93 -11.85 -21.32
CA LYS A 157 9.51 -13.14 -20.77
C LYS A 157 9.21 -14.18 -21.86
N LEU A 158 8.67 -13.75 -23.00
CA LEU A 158 8.53 -14.59 -24.19
C LEU A 158 9.88 -15.05 -24.74
N ARG A 159 10.90 -14.20 -24.78
CA ARG A 159 12.26 -14.58 -25.20
C ARG A 159 12.82 -15.66 -24.28
N ILE A 160 12.63 -15.53 -22.97
CA ILE A 160 13.04 -16.54 -21.98
C ILE A 160 12.31 -17.87 -22.26
N LEU A 161 10.98 -17.84 -22.45
CA LEU A 161 10.19 -19.03 -22.80
C LEU A 161 10.70 -19.71 -24.10
N GLN A 162 10.93 -18.92 -25.15
CA GLN A 162 11.42 -19.41 -26.46
C GLN A 162 12.83 -20.01 -26.38
N SER A 163 13.67 -19.53 -25.47
CA SER A 163 15.00 -20.11 -25.19
C SER A 163 14.97 -21.38 -24.32
N GLY A 164 13.78 -21.91 -24.01
CA GLY A 164 13.60 -23.09 -23.17
C GLY A 164 13.55 -22.77 -21.67
N GLY A 165 13.30 -21.52 -21.30
CA GLY A 165 12.88 -21.14 -19.95
C GLY A 165 11.52 -21.74 -19.61
N TYR A 166 11.25 -21.94 -18.32
CA TYR A 166 10.00 -22.52 -17.81
C TYR A 166 9.67 -23.93 -18.33
N SER A 167 10.62 -24.63 -18.96
CA SER A 167 10.39 -25.93 -19.61
C SER A 167 9.88 -27.03 -18.65
N LYS A 168 10.05 -26.84 -17.34
CA LYS A 168 9.55 -27.75 -16.30
C LYS A 168 8.08 -27.52 -15.93
N ALA A 169 7.48 -26.42 -16.40
CA ALA A 169 6.07 -26.08 -16.24
C ALA A 169 5.52 -25.55 -17.58
N PRO A 170 5.24 -26.44 -18.57
CA PRO A 170 4.87 -26.01 -19.93
C PRO A 170 3.55 -25.25 -20.01
N LEU A 171 2.69 -25.39 -19.00
CA LEU A 171 1.46 -24.61 -18.84
C LEU A 171 1.73 -23.47 -17.86
N SER A 172 2.37 -22.40 -18.34
CA SER A 172 2.65 -21.21 -17.52
C SER A 172 1.80 -20.02 -17.94
N ASP A 173 1.24 -19.32 -16.97
CA ASP A 173 0.62 -18.00 -17.10
C ASP A 173 1.65 -16.92 -16.78
N LEU A 174 1.51 -15.73 -17.38
CA LEU A 174 2.31 -14.55 -17.08
C LEU A 174 1.47 -13.53 -16.30
N LEU A 175 1.91 -13.15 -15.11
CA LEU A 175 1.31 -12.12 -14.26
C LEU A 175 2.16 -10.85 -14.31
N LEU A 176 1.62 -9.83 -14.98
CA LEU A 176 2.23 -8.51 -15.08
C LEU A 176 1.70 -7.62 -13.96
N TYR A 177 2.58 -6.81 -13.40
CA TYR A 177 2.16 -5.69 -12.55
C TYR A 177 2.76 -4.41 -13.10
N ALA A 178 1.92 -3.38 -13.26
CA ALA A 178 2.32 -2.12 -13.86
C ALA A 178 1.86 -0.93 -13.01
N ASN A 179 2.79 0.00 -12.78
CA ASN A 179 2.50 1.32 -12.22
C ASN A 179 3.32 2.36 -12.96
N SER A 180 2.65 3.38 -13.49
CA SER A 180 3.28 4.60 -13.99
C SER A 180 3.07 5.68 -12.94
N GLU A 181 4.14 6.24 -12.36
CA GLU A 181 4.00 7.44 -11.55
C GLU A 181 3.35 8.56 -12.39
N GLY A 182 2.13 8.95 -12.02
CA GLY A 182 1.43 10.09 -12.61
C GLY A 182 0.49 9.74 -13.77
N GLY A 183 -0.80 9.99 -13.56
CA GLY A 183 -1.78 10.20 -14.62
C GLY A 183 -2.40 8.94 -15.22
N ALA A 184 -1.67 8.19 -16.05
CA ALA A 184 -2.26 7.27 -17.05
C ALA A 184 -2.84 5.95 -16.52
N THR A 185 -2.83 5.73 -15.22
CA THR A 185 -3.59 4.62 -14.61
C THR A 185 -4.39 5.11 -13.41
N ALA A 186 -4.47 6.42 -13.18
CA ALA A 186 -5.35 6.97 -12.15
C ALA A 186 -6.81 6.90 -12.63
N ASP A 187 -7.03 7.16 -13.91
CA ASP A 187 -8.34 7.09 -14.56
C ASP A 187 -8.63 5.68 -15.12
N GLU A 188 -9.88 5.26 -15.01
CA GLU A 188 -10.38 3.98 -15.51
C GLU A 188 -10.34 3.92 -17.04
N ASP A 189 -10.62 5.03 -17.71
CA ASP A 189 -10.61 5.14 -19.16
C ASP A 189 -9.20 4.88 -19.73
N ASP A 190 -8.16 5.35 -19.03
CA ASP A 190 -6.78 5.13 -19.43
C ASP A 190 -6.35 3.66 -19.30
N ARG A 191 -6.71 3.01 -18.19
CA ARG A 191 -6.42 1.57 -17.97
C ARG A 191 -7.07 0.72 -19.06
N THR A 192 -8.35 0.98 -19.32
CA THR A 192 -9.12 0.26 -20.34
C THR A 192 -8.52 0.46 -21.72
N PHE A 193 -8.15 1.70 -22.07
CA PHE A 193 -7.50 2.01 -23.33
C PHE A 193 -6.18 1.24 -23.51
N VAL A 194 -5.31 1.22 -22.49
CA VAL A 194 -4.02 0.53 -22.56
C VAL A 194 -4.22 -0.97 -22.75
N VAL A 195 -5.17 -1.55 -22.03
CA VAL A 195 -5.53 -2.97 -22.15
C VAL A 195 -6.07 -3.27 -23.55
N ASP A 196 -7.01 -2.47 -24.06
CA ASP A 196 -7.55 -2.65 -25.42
C ASP A 196 -6.46 -2.51 -26.48
N PHE A 197 -5.53 -1.56 -26.30
CA PHE A 197 -4.42 -1.36 -27.21
C PHE A 197 -3.44 -2.53 -27.17
N LEU A 198 -3.16 -3.13 -26.00
CA LEU A 198 -2.41 -4.39 -25.91
C LEU A 198 -3.09 -5.51 -26.70
N CYS A 199 -4.40 -5.68 -26.53
CA CYS A 199 -5.18 -6.71 -27.23
C CYS A 199 -5.15 -6.52 -28.75
N GLN A 200 -5.30 -5.29 -29.24
CA GLN A 200 -5.24 -4.96 -30.67
C GLN A 200 -3.86 -5.25 -31.27
N ASN A 201 -2.79 -5.17 -30.47
CA ASN A 201 -1.42 -5.41 -30.90
C ASN A 201 -0.89 -6.81 -30.53
N ARG A 202 -1.76 -7.75 -30.14
CA ARG A 202 -1.39 -9.11 -29.72
C ARG A 202 -0.42 -9.80 -30.68
N THR A 203 -0.73 -9.80 -31.98
CA THR A 203 0.09 -10.47 -33.01
C THR A 203 1.49 -9.86 -33.13
N GLU A 204 1.64 -8.58 -32.78
CA GLU A 204 2.94 -7.92 -32.75
C GLU A 204 3.76 -8.30 -31.50
N ILE A 205 3.07 -8.58 -30.39
CA ILE A 205 3.63 -8.95 -29.09
C ILE A 205 4.05 -10.43 -29.08
N GLU A 206 3.16 -11.32 -29.51
CA GLU A 206 3.35 -12.78 -29.55
C GLU A 206 4.09 -13.23 -30.83
N LYS A 207 5.22 -12.59 -31.16
CA LYS A 207 6.07 -13.01 -32.29
C LYS A 207 6.82 -14.31 -31.93
N GLY A 208 6.23 -15.47 -32.27
CA GLY A 208 6.87 -16.79 -32.15
C GLY A 208 5.88 -17.94 -32.00
N SER A 209 6.39 -19.18 -31.99
CA SER A 209 5.56 -20.40 -31.88
C SER A 209 5.22 -20.80 -30.44
N LEU A 210 5.94 -20.26 -29.44
CA LEU A 210 5.72 -20.53 -28.02
C LEU A 210 5.28 -19.24 -27.31
N VAL A 211 4.14 -19.32 -26.63
CA VAL A 211 3.51 -18.24 -25.88
C VAL A 211 3.06 -18.75 -24.51
N PHE A 212 2.82 -17.84 -23.57
CA PHE A 212 2.21 -18.20 -22.29
C PHE A 212 0.76 -18.61 -22.50
N ARG A 213 0.23 -19.44 -21.59
CA ARG A 213 -1.15 -19.92 -21.66
C ARG A 213 -2.16 -18.79 -21.45
N LYS A 214 -1.90 -17.92 -20.47
CA LYS A 214 -2.68 -16.71 -20.17
C LYS A 214 -1.79 -15.56 -19.75
N TYR A 215 -2.31 -14.35 -19.89
CA TYR A 215 -1.67 -13.11 -19.50
C TYR A 215 -2.59 -12.37 -18.54
N HIS A 216 -2.10 -12.04 -17.36
CA HIS A 216 -2.84 -11.32 -16.33
C HIS A 216 -2.13 -9.99 -16.06
N LEU A 217 -2.86 -8.94 -15.71
CA LEU A 217 -2.31 -7.60 -15.47
C LEU A 217 -2.94 -6.93 -14.27
N ILE A 218 -2.10 -6.44 -13.36
CA ILE A 218 -2.52 -5.73 -12.16
C ILE A 218 -2.26 -4.22 -12.34
N PHE A 219 -3.30 -3.43 -12.07
CA PHE A 219 -3.27 -1.98 -11.92
C PHE A 219 -3.92 -1.58 -10.60
N GLY A 220 -3.12 -1.36 -9.55
CA GLY A 220 -3.73 -1.08 -8.23
C GLY A 220 -4.55 -2.27 -7.74
N ASP A 221 -5.77 -1.98 -7.34
CA ASP A 221 -6.72 -3.01 -6.90
C ASP A 221 -7.51 -3.63 -8.06
N ILE A 222 -7.21 -3.25 -9.31
CA ILE A 222 -7.84 -3.86 -10.49
C ILE A 222 -6.93 -4.96 -11.04
N VAL A 223 -7.50 -6.15 -11.20
CA VAL A 223 -6.88 -7.29 -11.85
C VAL A 223 -7.61 -7.57 -13.15
N PHE A 224 -6.88 -7.52 -14.27
CA PHE A 224 -7.32 -8.02 -15.55
C PHE A 224 -6.85 -9.47 -15.71
N ILE A 225 -7.79 -10.41 -15.77
CA ILE A 225 -7.53 -11.83 -15.98
C ILE A 225 -7.61 -12.13 -17.48
N ASP A 226 -6.66 -12.91 -18.00
CA ASP A 226 -6.64 -13.44 -19.37
C ASP A 226 -6.79 -12.36 -20.48
N LEU A 227 -5.86 -11.40 -20.48
CA LEU A 227 -5.84 -10.23 -21.37
C LEU A 227 -6.14 -10.54 -22.85
N PHE A 228 -5.53 -11.61 -23.38
CA PHE A 228 -5.63 -11.97 -24.79
C PHE A 228 -6.67 -13.07 -25.07
N GLY A 229 -7.33 -13.59 -24.03
CA GLY A 229 -8.36 -14.62 -24.10
C GLY A 229 -9.71 -14.08 -23.67
N GLN A 230 -10.36 -14.75 -22.71
CA GLN A 230 -11.70 -14.38 -22.24
C GLN A 230 -11.66 -13.31 -21.15
N ARG A 231 -11.07 -12.16 -21.49
CA ARG A 231 -10.74 -11.09 -20.55
C ARG A 231 -11.85 -10.79 -19.53
N GLU A 232 -11.44 -10.67 -18.28
CA GLU A 232 -12.29 -10.23 -17.17
C GLU A 232 -11.57 -9.20 -16.29
N ARG A 233 -12.30 -8.20 -15.81
CA ARG A 233 -11.82 -7.15 -14.92
C ARG A 233 -12.43 -7.37 -13.55
N ILE A 234 -11.61 -7.49 -12.52
CA ILE A 234 -12.05 -7.70 -11.14
C ILE A 234 -11.40 -6.65 -10.25
N ASP A 235 -12.20 -6.01 -9.42
CA ASP A 235 -11.75 -5.10 -8.37
C ASP A 235 -11.60 -5.88 -7.07
N VAL A 236 -10.36 -6.02 -6.59
CA VAL A 236 -10.05 -6.74 -5.35
C VAL A 236 -10.09 -5.84 -4.11
N SER A 237 -10.31 -4.52 -4.24
CA SER A 237 -10.45 -3.60 -3.10
C SER A 237 -11.65 -3.94 -2.21
N VAL A 238 -12.72 -4.44 -2.81
CA VAL A 238 -13.93 -4.93 -2.12
C VAL A 238 -13.61 -6.10 -1.20
N LEU A 239 -12.52 -6.84 -1.45
CA LEU A 239 -12.03 -7.92 -0.60
C LEU A 239 -11.05 -7.45 0.48
N HIS A 240 -10.59 -6.19 0.43
CA HIS A 240 -9.60 -5.63 1.35
C HIS A 240 -10.24 -4.84 2.50
N GLY A 241 -11.38 -4.18 2.28
CA GLY A 241 -12.04 -3.33 3.28
C GLY A 241 -12.50 -4.05 4.55
N ASP A 242 -12.92 -5.32 4.42
CA ASP A 242 -13.38 -6.17 5.53
C ASP A 242 -12.26 -7.06 6.12
N ASP A 243 -11.12 -7.20 5.43
CA ASP A 243 -10.06 -8.16 5.77
C ASP A 243 -9.05 -7.60 6.79
N TRP A 244 -9.01 -6.28 6.98
CA TRP A 244 -8.10 -5.64 7.95
C TRP A 244 -8.51 -5.89 9.40
N SER A 245 -9.78 -5.61 9.71
CA SER A 245 -10.34 -5.83 11.04
C SER A 245 -10.35 -7.32 11.39
N ASN A 246 -10.69 -8.17 10.41
CA ASN A 246 -10.63 -9.62 10.56
C ASN A 246 -9.20 -10.13 10.80
N TRP A 247 -8.20 -9.62 10.06
CA TRP A 247 -6.79 -9.99 10.30
C TRP A 247 -6.33 -9.61 11.72
N LEU A 248 -6.63 -8.40 12.19
CA LEU A 248 -6.31 -7.97 13.56
C LEU A 248 -7.03 -8.85 14.60
N GLN A 249 -8.28 -9.23 14.33
CA GLN A 249 -9.04 -10.13 15.19
C GLN A 249 -8.39 -11.53 15.26
N ILE A 250 -7.99 -12.09 14.11
CA ILE A 250 -7.29 -13.38 14.03
C ILE A 250 -5.95 -13.33 14.78
N GLN A 251 -5.14 -12.29 14.58
CA GLN A 251 -3.88 -12.12 15.33
C GLN A 251 -4.14 -11.99 16.84
N ALA A 252 -5.18 -11.26 17.24
CA ALA A 252 -5.58 -11.16 18.63
C ALA A 252 -6.06 -12.50 19.21
N GLU A 253 -6.75 -13.34 18.42
CA GLU A 253 -7.14 -14.69 18.81
C GLU A 253 -5.93 -15.62 18.95
N HIS A 254 -4.97 -15.60 18.03
CA HIS A 254 -3.71 -16.34 18.18
C HIS A 254 -2.95 -15.92 19.44
N LEU A 255 -2.90 -14.61 19.75
CA LEU A 255 -2.33 -14.09 21.00
C LEU A 255 -3.07 -14.61 22.24
N ARG A 256 -4.41 -14.53 22.26
CA ARG A 256 -5.25 -15.02 23.38
C ARG A 256 -5.08 -16.52 23.61
N ASN A 257 -4.96 -17.29 22.54
CA ASN A 257 -4.81 -18.74 22.57
C ASN A 257 -3.35 -19.19 22.78
N ARG A 258 -2.38 -18.25 22.84
CA ARG A 258 -0.93 -18.52 22.93
C ARG A 258 -0.40 -19.36 21.76
N SER A 259 -1.05 -19.28 20.60
CA SER A 259 -0.64 -19.94 19.36
C SER A 259 0.47 -19.16 18.66
N PHE A 260 1.61 -18.95 19.34
CA PHE A 260 2.67 -18.06 18.84
C PHE A 260 3.27 -18.47 17.49
N ASN A 261 3.20 -19.77 17.15
CA ASN A 261 3.67 -20.29 15.85
C ASN A 261 2.79 -19.87 14.66
N GLU A 262 1.58 -19.37 14.94
CA GLU A 262 0.61 -18.90 13.94
C GLU A 262 0.57 -17.36 13.89
N LEU A 263 1.36 -16.66 14.73
CA LEU A 263 1.40 -15.20 14.68
C LEU A 263 2.24 -14.71 13.50
N ASP A 264 1.71 -13.72 12.80
CA ASP A 264 2.46 -12.90 11.87
C ASP A 264 3.25 -11.84 12.64
N ALA A 265 4.22 -12.28 13.46
CA ALA A 265 4.87 -11.43 14.46
C ALA A 265 5.56 -10.20 13.85
N SER A 266 6.14 -10.33 12.65
CA SER A 266 6.82 -9.21 11.97
C SER A 266 5.82 -8.15 11.51
N ASN A 267 4.75 -8.55 10.83
CA ASN A 267 3.75 -7.59 10.35
C ASN A 267 2.93 -7.00 11.51
N LEU A 268 2.66 -7.79 12.56
CA LEU A 268 1.99 -7.30 13.76
C LEU A 268 2.86 -6.26 14.51
N ALA A 269 4.17 -6.47 14.62
CA ALA A 269 5.08 -5.49 15.20
C ALA A 269 5.12 -4.20 14.38
N ASP A 270 5.29 -4.30 13.06
CA ASP A 270 5.26 -3.15 12.15
C ASP A 270 3.94 -2.37 12.25
N GLU A 271 2.81 -3.08 12.39
CA GLU A 271 1.50 -2.44 12.54
C GLU A 271 1.36 -1.75 13.90
N LEU A 272 1.76 -2.37 15.00
CA LEU A 272 1.74 -1.74 16.32
C LEU A 272 2.60 -0.47 16.37
N GLU A 273 3.78 -0.50 15.73
CA GLU A 273 4.64 0.68 15.57
C GLU A 273 4.00 1.75 14.66
N SER A 274 3.31 1.32 13.60
CA SER A 274 2.56 2.20 12.70
C SER A 274 1.41 2.90 13.42
N MET A 275 0.62 2.17 14.22
CA MET A 275 -0.46 2.70 15.05
C MET A 275 0.07 3.75 16.03
N ALA A 276 1.12 3.41 16.79
CA ALA A 276 1.75 4.36 17.71
C ALA A 276 2.29 5.62 16.99
N ARG A 277 2.74 5.49 15.75
CA ARG A 277 3.18 6.64 14.92
C ARG A 277 2.00 7.43 14.35
N ALA A 278 0.89 6.77 14.00
CA ALA A 278 -0.31 7.41 13.48
C ALA A 278 -0.89 8.37 14.51
N ASP A 279 -1.01 7.94 15.76
CA ASP A 279 -1.51 8.76 16.87
C ASP A 279 -0.61 9.96 17.13
N ARG A 280 0.72 9.77 17.09
CA ARG A 280 1.69 10.88 17.16
C ARG A 280 1.51 11.88 16.03
N VAL A 281 1.23 11.41 14.81
CA VAL A 281 1.00 12.30 13.66
C VAL A 281 -0.35 13.00 13.75
N ARG A 282 -1.39 12.32 14.24
CA ARG A 282 -2.71 12.92 14.51
C ARG A 282 -2.57 14.04 15.54
N LEU A 283 -1.93 13.75 16.68
CA LEU A 283 -1.64 14.76 17.72
C LEU A 283 -0.85 15.94 17.17
N ALA A 284 0.24 15.69 16.43
CA ALA A 284 1.05 16.75 15.83
C ALA A 284 0.26 17.59 14.82
N HIS A 285 -0.65 16.97 14.05
CA HIS A 285 -1.52 17.69 13.14
C HIS A 285 -2.48 18.61 13.92
N SER A 286 -3.22 18.06 14.88
CA SER A 286 -4.21 18.80 15.66
C SER A 286 -3.57 19.94 16.44
N VAL A 287 -2.43 19.70 17.10
CA VAL A 287 -1.64 20.76 17.77
C VAL A 287 -1.24 21.86 16.78
N ARG A 288 -0.78 21.53 15.58
CA ARG A 288 -0.35 22.53 14.59
C ARG A 288 -1.52 23.36 14.04
N GLU A 289 -2.68 22.74 13.79
CA GLU A 289 -3.86 23.48 13.33
C GLU A 289 -4.45 24.33 14.46
N LEU A 290 -4.49 23.82 15.69
CA LEU A 290 -4.85 24.59 16.89
C LEU A 290 -3.94 25.82 17.06
N LEU A 291 -2.62 25.64 17.01
CA LEU A 291 -1.65 26.74 17.11
C LEU A 291 -1.83 27.79 16.01
N GLN A 292 -2.12 27.38 14.77
CA GLN A 292 -2.41 28.32 13.68
C GLN A 292 -3.67 29.13 13.97
N ASN A 293 -4.73 28.51 14.48
CA ASN A 293 -5.97 29.21 14.78
C ASN A 293 -5.85 30.12 16.02
N LEU A 294 -5.12 29.71 17.06
CA LEU A 294 -4.78 30.56 18.21
C LEU A 294 -3.92 31.77 17.78
N LEU A 295 -2.97 31.59 16.86
CA LEU A 295 -2.22 32.69 16.27
C LEU A 295 -3.14 33.66 15.50
N ARG A 296 -4.01 33.14 14.64
CA ARG A 296 -5.00 33.96 13.90
C ARG A 296 -5.87 34.79 14.86
N TRP A 297 -6.34 34.15 15.94
CA TRP A 297 -7.13 34.80 16.99
C TRP A 297 -6.38 35.96 17.64
N SER A 298 -5.10 35.76 17.97
CA SER A 298 -4.25 36.77 18.61
C SER A 298 -3.84 37.95 17.71
N LEU A 299 -3.79 37.76 16.39
CA LEU A 299 -3.19 38.74 15.48
C LEU A 299 -4.17 39.78 14.93
N ARG A 300 -5.48 39.46 14.86
CA ARG A 300 -6.51 40.34 14.29
C ARG A 300 -7.85 40.20 15.01
N ASP A 301 -8.22 41.23 15.76
CA ASP A 301 -9.46 41.25 16.55
C ASP A 301 -10.73 41.16 15.69
N HIS A 302 -10.74 41.77 14.50
CA HIS A 302 -11.91 41.77 13.61
C HIS A 302 -12.17 40.43 12.91
N GLU A 303 -11.21 39.49 12.97
CA GLU A 303 -11.37 38.13 12.46
C GLU A 303 -11.77 37.14 13.57
N ARG A 304 -11.89 37.59 14.83
CA ARG A 304 -12.43 36.78 15.94
C ARG A 304 -13.93 36.61 15.71
N ASN A 305 -14.33 35.42 15.27
CA ASN A 305 -15.71 35.06 15.01
C ASN A 305 -16.04 33.65 15.53
N ALA A 306 -17.32 33.28 15.47
CA ALA A 306 -17.80 31.97 15.93
C ALA A 306 -17.08 30.84 15.19
N ASP A 307 -16.97 30.90 13.85
CA ASP A 307 -16.32 29.85 13.06
C ASP A 307 -14.85 29.60 13.44
N LEU A 308 -14.08 30.66 13.74
CA LEU A 308 -12.70 30.53 14.18
C LEU A 308 -12.63 29.93 15.60
N LYS A 309 -13.58 30.30 16.47
CA LYS A 309 -13.70 29.71 17.81
C LYS A 309 -14.06 28.22 17.72
N ASP A 310 -15.05 27.86 16.91
CA ASP A 310 -15.49 26.49 16.71
C ASP A 310 -14.35 25.62 16.17
N MET A 311 -13.51 26.18 15.29
CA MET A 311 -12.34 25.47 14.77
C MET A 311 -11.22 25.33 15.82
N ILE A 312 -11.04 26.31 16.72
CA ILE A 312 -10.15 26.18 17.88
C ILE A 312 -10.66 25.05 18.78
N ASP A 313 -11.95 25.07 19.14
CA ASP A 313 -12.55 24.07 20.02
C ASP A 313 -12.47 22.67 19.41
N ALA A 314 -12.77 22.51 18.11
CA ALA A 314 -12.66 21.22 17.42
C ALA A 314 -11.24 20.64 17.46
N TYR A 315 -10.21 21.45 17.21
CA TYR A 315 -8.82 20.96 17.28
C TYR A 315 -8.34 20.74 18.73
N ARG A 316 -8.95 21.39 19.73
CA ARG A 316 -8.73 21.06 21.13
C ARG A 316 -9.34 19.70 21.48
N ASP A 317 -10.57 19.46 21.05
CA ASP A 317 -11.24 18.19 21.24
C ASP A 317 -10.44 17.06 20.58
N ASP A 318 -9.92 17.27 19.36
CA ASP A 318 -9.01 16.31 18.71
C ASP A 318 -7.74 16.04 19.53
N VAL A 319 -7.15 17.08 20.14
CA VAL A 319 -5.97 16.92 21.00
C VAL A 319 -6.33 16.10 22.24
N GLU A 320 -7.43 16.44 22.92
CA GLU A 320 -7.85 15.74 24.14
C GLU A 320 -8.29 14.30 23.86
N GLU A 321 -8.96 14.04 22.73
CA GLU A 321 -9.34 12.71 22.29
C GLU A 321 -8.10 11.82 22.13
N VAL A 322 -7.09 12.29 21.39
CA VAL A 322 -5.84 11.53 21.19
C VAL A 322 -5.11 11.28 22.50
N LEU A 323 -5.08 12.25 23.42
CA LEU A 323 -4.44 12.08 24.73
C LEU A 323 -5.22 11.16 25.66
N SER A 324 -6.56 11.16 25.59
CA SER A 324 -7.42 10.26 26.37
C SER A 324 -7.26 8.80 25.94
N GLU A 325 -7.08 8.57 24.63
CA GLU A 325 -6.82 7.25 24.06
C GLU A 325 -5.36 6.81 24.28
N ASN A 326 -4.42 7.77 24.29
CA ASN A 326 -2.98 7.52 24.42
C ASN A 326 -2.30 8.44 25.45
N PRO A 327 -2.47 8.21 26.76
CA PRO A 327 -1.94 9.08 27.81
C PRO A 327 -0.41 9.24 27.80
N SER A 328 0.33 8.26 27.27
CA SER A 328 1.79 8.33 27.14
C SER A 328 2.28 9.42 26.17
N LEU A 329 1.39 9.97 25.34
CA LEU A 329 1.70 11.09 24.46
C LEU A 329 1.68 12.45 25.17
N GLU A 330 1.16 12.55 26.39
CA GLU A 330 1.17 13.79 27.17
C GLU A 330 2.59 14.30 27.41
N GLU A 331 3.53 13.40 27.75
CA GLU A 331 4.94 13.75 27.96
C GLU A 331 5.61 14.32 26.69
N HIS A 332 5.10 13.94 25.52
CA HIS A 332 5.63 14.37 24.22
C HIS A 332 5.05 15.72 23.77
N LEU A 333 4.01 16.21 24.45
CA LEU A 333 3.29 17.42 24.05
C LEU A 333 4.17 18.68 24.18
N PHE A 334 5.10 18.70 25.14
CA PHE A 334 6.05 19.79 25.32
C PHE A 334 7.01 19.93 24.13
N ASP A 335 7.58 18.81 23.67
CA ASP A 335 8.48 18.80 22.51
C ASP A 335 7.72 19.09 21.21
N LEU A 336 6.51 18.51 21.08
CA LEU A 336 5.63 18.74 19.95
C LEU A 336 5.21 20.21 19.83
N LEU A 337 4.91 20.88 20.95
CA LEU A 337 4.50 22.28 20.96
C LEU A 337 5.53 23.16 20.26
N LYS A 338 6.82 23.00 20.58
CA LYS A 338 7.89 23.79 19.96
C LYS A 338 8.02 23.48 18.47
N GLU A 339 8.09 22.20 18.10
CA GLU A 339 8.24 21.78 16.70
C GLU A 339 7.04 22.21 15.83
N GLN A 340 5.83 22.00 16.34
CA GLN A 340 4.61 22.32 15.62
C GLN A 340 4.34 23.82 15.58
N PHE A 341 4.79 24.59 16.58
CA PHE A 341 4.73 26.05 16.51
C PHE A 341 5.53 26.60 15.33
N ASP A 342 6.79 26.15 15.14
CA ASP A 342 7.62 26.60 14.00
C ASP A 342 6.99 26.25 12.64
N ARG A 343 6.27 25.12 12.58
CA ARG A 343 5.53 24.71 11.38
C ARG A 343 4.25 25.53 11.19
N ALA A 344 3.50 25.77 12.27
CA ALA A 344 2.31 26.61 12.29
C ALA A 344 2.63 28.04 11.84
N ARG A 345 3.72 28.62 12.38
CA ARG A 345 4.24 29.95 12.01
C ARG A 345 4.52 30.06 10.51
N ARG A 346 5.30 29.12 9.95
CA ARG A 346 5.63 29.10 8.51
C ARG A 346 4.41 28.91 7.62
N LYS A 347 3.51 28.00 7.99
CA LYS A 347 2.24 27.80 7.28
C LYS A 347 1.40 29.08 7.30
N LEU A 348 1.23 29.70 8.46
CA LEU A 348 0.45 30.91 8.63
C LEU A 348 1.02 32.05 7.78
N ALA A 349 2.34 32.29 7.83
CA ALA A 349 3.03 33.33 7.07
C ALA A 349 2.78 33.24 5.55
N THR A 350 2.57 32.03 5.02
CA THR A 350 2.36 31.77 3.59
C THR A 350 0.88 31.58 3.21
N SER A 351 -0.01 31.55 4.19
CA SER A 351 -1.44 31.28 4.03
C SER A 351 -2.18 32.41 3.31
N SER A 352 -3.30 32.08 2.66
CA SER A 352 -4.21 33.08 2.07
C SER A 352 -4.82 34.00 3.12
N TRP A 353 -5.01 33.51 4.37
CA TRP A 353 -5.52 34.32 5.47
C TRP A 353 -4.55 35.45 5.84
N ALA A 354 -3.26 35.16 5.94
CA ALA A 354 -2.23 36.17 6.23
C ALA A 354 -2.16 37.22 5.11
N LYS A 355 -2.24 36.80 3.84
CA LYS A 355 -2.29 37.71 2.69
C LYS A 355 -3.51 38.63 2.74
N LYS A 356 -4.70 38.09 3.00
CA LYS A 356 -5.96 38.86 3.11
C LYS A 356 -5.91 39.89 4.23
N ASN A 357 -5.25 39.55 5.34
CA ASN A 357 -5.16 40.38 6.54
C ASN A 357 -3.89 41.23 6.62
N ALA A 358 -3.12 41.30 5.53
CA ALA A 358 -1.85 42.04 5.44
C ALA A 358 -0.90 41.74 6.60
N ILE A 359 -0.79 40.46 6.98
CA ILE A 359 0.12 39.99 8.03
C ILE A 359 1.50 39.76 7.41
N SER A 360 2.49 40.46 7.94
CA SER A 360 3.90 40.18 7.64
C SER A 360 4.46 39.08 8.55
N GLU A 361 5.52 38.38 8.12
CA GLU A 361 6.18 37.36 8.95
C GLU A 361 6.71 37.94 10.27
N ALA A 362 7.09 39.22 10.28
CA ALA A 362 7.60 39.91 11.46
C ALA A 362 6.53 40.14 12.55
N GLU A 363 5.25 40.16 12.18
CA GLU A 363 4.13 40.27 13.14
C GLU A 363 3.83 38.94 13.84
N ILE A 364 4.23 37.81 13.24
CA ILE A 364 3.99 36.49 13.83
C ILE A 364 5.09 36.22 14.87
N PRO A 365 4.75 35.90 16.13
CA PRO A 365 5.74 35.66 17.19
C PRO A 365 6.83 34.67 16.75
N SER A 366 8.09 35.04 17.00
CA SER A 366 9.25 34.20 16.68
C SER A 366 9.48 33.05 17.67
N THR A 367 8.81 33.09 18.81
CA THR A 367 8.79 32.04 19.83
C THR A 367 7.35 31.73 20.22
N CYS A 368 7.08 30.49 20.63
CA CYS A 368 5.73 30.06 20.98
C CYS A 368 5.22 30.85 22.20
N PRO A 369 4.12 31.62 22.08
CA PRO A 369 3.56 32.35 23.21
C PRO A 369 2.65 31.47 24.08
N PHE A 370 2.30 30.28 23.60
CA PHE A 370 1.35 29.37 24.25
C PHE A 370 2.07 28.31 25.07
N ARG A 371 1.41 27.88 26.15
CA ARG A 371 1.80 26.76 26.99
C ARG A 371 1.03 25.51 26.60
N VAL A 372 1.49 24.35 27.10
CA VAL A 372 0.76 23.09 26.93
C VAL A 372 -0.64 23.17 27.53
N ASP A 373 -0.79 23.81 28.69
CA ASP A 373 -2.09 23.98 29.36
C ASP A 373 -3.08 24.77 28.50
N ASP A 374 -2.61 25.77 27.73
CA ASP A 374 -3.45 26.60 26.85
C ASP A 374 -4.08 25.82 25.70
N LEU A 375 -3.43 24.72 25.27
CA LEU A 375 -3.94 23.83 24.23
C LEU A 375 -5.10 22.97 24.74
N ARG A 376 -5.18 22.75 26.05
CA ARG A 376 -6.19 21.87 26.68
C ARG A 376 -7.26 22.63 27.43
N ASP A 377 -7.03 23.90 27.75
CA ASP A 377 -8.01 24.74 28.44
C ASP A 377 -9.15 25.14 27.47
N PRO A 378 -10.39 24.63 27.67
CA PRO A 378 -11.52 24.97 26.81
C PRO A 378 -11.93 26.44 26.92
N GLY A 379 -11.54 27.13 28.01
CA GLY A 379 -11.80 28.55 28.23
C GLY A 379 -10.72 29.48 27.68
N PHE A 380 -9.55 28.97 27.30
CA PHE A 380 -8.44 29.83 26.88
C PHE A 380 -8.65 30.39 25.48
N LEU A 381 -8.52 31.71 25.32
CA LEU A 381 -8.39 32.38 24.04
C LEU A 381 -7.38 33.53 24.22
N PRO A 382 -6.36 33.67 23.36
CA PRO A 382 -5.31 34.65 23.58
C PRO A 382 -5.78 36.08 23.27
N GLY A 383 -5.34 37.04 24.09
CA GLY A 383 -5.54 38.48 23.84
C GLY A 383 -6.70 39.08 24.61
#